data_AF-A0A2N5DWK3-F1
#
_entry.id   AF-A0A2N5DWK3-F1
#
_cell.length_a   1.000
_cell.length_b   1.000
_cell.length_c   1.000
_cell.angle_alpha   90.00
_cell.angle_beta   90.00
_cell.angle_gamma   90.00
#
_symmetry.space_group_name_H-M   'P 1'
#
loop_
_entity.id
_entity.type
_entity.pdbx_description
1 polymer ?
#
loop_
_entity_poly.entity_id
_entity_poly.type
_entity_poly.pdbx_seq_one_letter_code
_entity_poly.pdbx_strand_id
1 'polypeptide(L)'
;MPLPRVSALLMSCCLLNVAALPALAAEPVVTVLQEGLDHPWSLAFLPDNQGALITERGGQLRRWQPGKGLSAPISGVPQVWAQGQGGLLEVLPAPDFAQSRRVYLSYAEQGSGDEVEKAGTALGYGQLSADFTQLTGFKRIFQQQPKLSTGNHFGGKLAFDRQGNLFMTLGENNQRPTAQKLSLLQGKIVRLTPEGQPVADNPFVTRSDARPEIWSYGHRNPQSLALNPWSGVMWETEHGPRGGDEVNIPQAGKNYGWPLATHGINYSGLAIPEAKGETAPGTEPPLFAWKKSPGVSGMAFYNADRFPAWQHSLFVGALAQEELIRLTLEGDRVVSEERLLSSRKERIREVRLGPDGYLYLLTDAENGKLLRVGEK
;
A
#
# COMPACT_ATOMS: atom_id res chain seq x y z
N MET A 1 -68.77 -17.95 -58.05
CA MET A 1 -67.64 -17.13 -58.54
C MET A 1 -66.61 -17.02 -57.43
N PRO A 2 -65.41 -17.61 -57.55
CA PRO A 2 -64.34 -17.44 -56.57
C PRO A 2 -63.48 -16.21 -56.92
N LEU A 3 -63.14 -15.41 -55.91
CA LEU A 3 -62.26 -14.24 -56.01
C LEU A 3 -60.78 -14.67 -56.05
N PRO A 4 -59.91 -14.02 -56.85
CA PRO A 4 -58.48 -14.31 -56.86
C PRO A 4 -57.74 -13.56 -55.75
N ARG A 5 -56.74 -14.25 -55.19
CA ARG A 5 -55.81 -13.79 -54.16
C ARG A 5 -54.80 -12.80 -54.74
N VAL A 6 -54.53 -11.71 -54.01
CA VAL A 6 -53.36 -10.84 -54.24
C VAL A 6 -52.34 -11.12 -53.15
N SER A 7 -51.16 -11.58 -53.55
CA SER A 7 -50.02 -11.83 -52.67
C SER A 7 -49.33 -10.52 -52.29
N ALA A 8 -49.18 -10.26 -50.98
CA ALA A 8 -48.35 -9.20 -50.45
C ALA A 8 -46.92 -9.74 -50.21
N LEU A 9 -45.94 -9.12 -50.86
CA LEU A 9 -44.52 -9.43 -50.70
C LEU A 9 -44.00 -8.68 -49.44
N LEU A 10 -43.70 -9.41 -48.38
CA LEU A 10 -43.05 -8.87 -47.18
C LEU A 10 -41.53 -8.81 -47.39
N MET A 11 -40.99 -7.60 -47.51
CA MET A 11 -39.56 -7.35 -47.58
C MET A 11 -39.00 -7.34 -46.15
N SER A 12 -38.29 -8.40 -45.78
CA SER A 12 -37.66 -8.55 -44.46
C SER A 12 -36.33 -7.77 -44.43
N CYS A 13 -36.32 -6.61 -43.75
CA CYS A 13 -35.09 -5.91 -43.38
C CYS A 13 -34.33 -6.70 -42.31
N CYS A 14 -33.29 -7.44 -42.71
CA CYS A 14 -32.30 -7.98 -41.76
C CYS A 14 -31.44 -6.83 -41.22
N LEU A 15 -31.69 -6.43 -39.98
CA LEU A 15 -30.76 -5.61 -39.19
C LEU A 15 -29.56 -6.48 -38.80
N LEU A 16 -28.42 -6.24 -39.43
CA LEU A 16 -27.12 -6.77 -39.01
C LEU A 16 -26.74 -6.13 -37.67
N ASN A 17 -26.94 -6.86 -36.57
CA ASN A 17 -26.32 -6.55 -35.28
C ASN A 17 -24.81 -6.79 -35.39
N VAL A 18 -24.06 -5.74 -35.69
CA VAL A 18 -22.60 -5.75 -35.56
C VAL A 18 -22.31 -5.71 -34.06
N ALA A 19 -22.01 -6.86 -33.46
CA ALA A 19 -21.46 -6.92 -32.12
C ALA A 19 -20.12 -6.17 -32.12
N ALA A 20 -20.07 -5.04 -31.42
CA ALA A 20 -18.81 -4.35 -31.16
C ALA A 20 -17.91 -5.28 -30.36
N LEU A 21 -16.81 -5.74 -30.96
CA LEU A 21 -15.75 -6.42 -30.23
C LEU A 21 -15.22 -5.45 -29.16
N PRO A 22 -15.01 -5.87 -27.91
CA PRO A 22 -14.35 -5.03 -26.93
C PRO A 22 -12.98 -4.66 -27.50
N ALA A 23 -12.73 -3.35 -27.65
CA ALA A 23 -11.41 -2.88 -27.97
C ALA A 23 -10.46 -3.41 -26.89
N LEU A 24 -9.46 -4.21 -27.29
CA LEU A 24 -8.34 -4.55 -26.41
C LEU A 24 -7.78 -3.23 -25.89
N ALA A 25 -7.88 -3.01 -24.57
CA ALA A 25 -7.27 -1.85 -23.93
C ALA A 25 -5.78 -1.84 -24.33
N ALA A 26 -5.33 -0.72 -24.88
CA ALA A 26 -3.96 -0.62 -25.35
C ALA A 26 -3.03 -0.72 -24.13
N GLU A 27 -2.01 -1.59 -24.21
CA GLU A 27 -1.05 -1.73 -23.11
C GLU A 27 -0.44 -0.37 -22.74
N PRO A 28 -0.33 -0.04 -21.43
CA PRO A 28 0.30 1.19 -20.99
C PRO A 28 1.74 1.34 -21.49
N VAL A 29 2.16 2.56 -21.77
CA VAL A 29 3.55 2.88 -22.08
C VAL A 29 4.36 2.90 -20.80
N VAL A 30 5.47 2.16 -20.76
CA VAL A 30 6.40 2.12 -19.64
C VAL A 30 7.73 2.74 -20.03
N THR A 31 8.18 3.75 -19.28
CA THR A 31 9.51 4.34 -19.37
C THR A 31 10.33 3.95 -18.14
N VAL A 32 11.53 3.40 -18.33
CA VAL A 32 12.49 3.19 -17.24
C VAL A 32 13.21 4.51 -16.96
N LEU A 33 13.06 5.03 -15.75
CA LEU A 33 13.65 6.31 -15.34
C LEU A 33 14.95 6.16 -14.54
N GLN A 34 15.10 5.05 -13.83
CA GLN A 34 16.29 4.70 -13.05
C GLN A 34 16.37 3.18 -12.92
N GLU A 35 17.57 2.63 -13.01
CA GLU A 35 17.92 1.24 -12.67
C GLU A 35 18.98 1.24 -11.55
N GLY A 36 19.34 0.07 -11.04
CA GLY A 36 20.38 -0.07 -10.00
C GLY A 36 19.92 0.34 -8.61
N LEU A 37 18.61 0.27 -8.33
CA LEU A 37 18.06 0.49 -7.00
C LEU A 37 18.08 -0.83 -6.22
N ASP A 38 18.72 -0.87 -5.06
CA ASP A 38 18.78 -2.08 -4.24
C ASP A 38 17.49 -2.22 -3.39
N HIS A 39 16.57 -3.06 -3.86
CA HIS A 39 15.26 -3.30 -3.22
C HIS A 39 14.56 -1.99 -2.80
N PRO A 40 14.26 -1.09 -3.75
CA PRO A 40 13.60 0.17 -3.44
C PRO A 40 12.22 -0.08 -2.86
N TRP A 41 11.87 0.59 -1.76
CA TRP A 41 10.66 0.28 -0.96
C TRP A 41 9.56 1.33 -1.06
N SER A 42 9.92 2.62 -1.00
CA SER A 42 8.98 3.74 -1.07
C SER A 42 9.52 4.86 -1.96
N LEU A 43 8.61 5.60 -2.59
CA LEU A 43 8.84 6.77 -3.40
C LEU A 43 7.99 7.93 -2.89
N ALA A 44 8.60 9.11 -2.71
CA ALA A 44 7.87 10.33 -2.37
C ALA A 44 8.32 11.51 -3.21
N PHE A 45 7.39 12.14 -3.93
CA PHE A 45 7.66 13.36 -4.69
C PHE A 45 7.90 14.55 -3.77
N LEU A 46 8.87 15.37 -4.17
CA LEU A 46 9.17 16.64 -3.53
C LEU A 46 8.47 17.78 -4.29
N PRO A 47 8.02 18.84 -3.61
CA PRO A 47 7.35 19.97 -4.24
C PRO A 47 8.27 20.70 -5.24
N ASP A 48 7.67 21.53 -6.09
CA ASP A 48 8.38 22.42 -7.02
C ASP A 48 9.33 21.71 -7.99
N ASN A 49 8.94 20.51 -8.44
CA ASN A 49 9.73 19.67 -9.35
C ASN A 49 11.14 19.33 -8.81
N GLN A 50 11.30 19.27 -7.49
CA GLN A 50 12.57 18.94 -6.84
C GLN A 50 12.89 17.44 -6.89
N GLY A 51 12.21 16.65 -7.71
CA GLY A 51 12.43 15.21 -7.88
C GLY A 51 11.67 14.39 -6.84
N ALA A 52 12.23 13.25 -6.46
CA ALA A 52 11.62 12.34 -5.50
C ALA A 52 12.67 11.72 -4.57
N LEU A 53 12.25 11.40 -3.35
CA LEU A 53 13.01 10.57 -2.43
C LEU A 53 12.65 9.10 -2.63
N ILE A 54 13.65 8.23 -2.56
CA ILE A 54 13.53 6.78 -2.67
C ILE A 54 14.21 6.16 -1.47
N THR A 55 13.53 5.26 -0.78
CA THR A 55 14.14 4.38 0.22
C THR A 55 14.55 3.07 -0.44
N GLU A 56 15.75 2.60 -0.11
CA GLU A 56 16.25 1.27 -0.42
C GLU A 56 16.23 0.45 0.87
N ARG A 57 15.66 -0.75 0.82
CA ARG A 57 15.39 -1.55 2.04
C ARG A 57 16.67 -1.81 2.85
N GLY A 58 17.83 -1.87 2.20
CA GLY A 58 19.14 -1.99 2.84
C GLY A 58 19.53 -0.85 3.80
N GLY A 59 18.79 0.27 3.84
CA GLY A 59 19.01 1.34 4.80
C GLY A 59 19.36 2.70 4.18
N GLN A 60 19.25 2.84 2.85
CA GLN A 60 19.67 4.06 2.16
C GLN A 60 18.45 4.90 1.78
N LEU A 61 18.51 6.20 2.05
CA LEU A 61 17.61 7.19 1.47
C LEU A 61 18.37 7.90 0.35
N ARG A 62 17.79 7.98 -0.83
CA ARG A 62 18.40 8.66 -1.99
C ARG A 62 17.41 9.61 -2.62
N ARG A 63 17.91 10.60 -3.35
CA ARG A 63 17.09 11.50 -4.18
C ARG A 63 17.29 11.14 -5.65
N TRP A 64 16.19 10.96 -6.36
CA TRP A 64 16.18 10.91 -7.81
C TRP A 64 15.67 12.25 -8.37
N GLN A 65 16.33 12.77 -9.41
CA GLN A 65 15.88 13.98 -10.10
C GLN A 65 15.96 13.79 -11.63
N PRO A 66 14.92 14.17 -12.39
CA PRO A 66 14.97 14.14 -13.86
C PRO A 66 16.20 14.87 -14.40
N GLY A 67 16.91 14.26 -15.35
CA GLY A 67 18.11 14.81 -15.97
C GLY A 67 19.39 14.74 -15.11
N LYS A 68 19.29 14.46 -13.80
CA LYS A 68 20.46 14.26 -12.92
C LYS A 68 20.64 12.81 -12.48
N GLY A 69 19.57 12.02 -12.48
CA GLY A 69 19.57 10.64 -12.00
C GLY A 69 19.54 10.54 -10.48
N LEU A 70 20.10 9.45 -9.96
CA LEU A 70 20.11 9.10 -8.54
C LEU A 70 21.31 9.70 -7.80
N SER A 71 21.08 10.29 -6.63
CA SER A 71 22.12 10.82 -5.76
C SER A 71 22.89 9.71 -5.02
N ALA A 72 24.00 10.11 -4.38
CA ALA A 72 24.57 9.35 -3.28
C ALA A 72 23.56 9.23 -2.10
N PRO A 73 23.76 8.27 -1.18
CA PRO A 73 22.92 8.16 0.01
C PRO A 73 22.92 9.44 0.86
N ILE A 74 21.74 9.85 1.27
CA ILE A 74 21.51 10.96 2.20
C ILE A 74 22.00 10.52 3.58
N SER A 75 22.87 11.32 4.19
CA SER A 75 23.41 11.05 5.53
C SER A 75 22.39 11.35 6.63
N GLY A 76 22.57 10.81 7.85
CA GLY A 76 21.68 11.06 9.00
C GLY A 76 20.38 10.25 9.02
N VAL A 77 20.23 9.29 8.11
CA VAL A 77 19.19 8.25 8.13
C VAL A 77 19.44 7.30 9.33
N PRO A 78 18.39 6.82 10.03
CA PRO A 78 18.58 5.89 11.15
C PRO A 78 19.25 4.58 10.72
N GLN A 79 20.00 3.97 11.63
CA GLN A 79 20.39 2.58 11.47
C GLN A 79 19.15 1.69 11.48
N VAL A 80 19.11 0.74 10.54
CA VAL A 80 17.97 -0.18 10.37
C VAL A 80 18.40 -1.62 10.61
N TRP A 81 17.42 -2.46 10.93
CA TRP A 81 17.58 -3.91 10.95
C TRP A 81 17.15 -4.48 9.59
N ALA A 82 18.12 -4.58 8.67
CA ALA A 82 17.89 -5.04 7.30
C ALA A 82 17.99 -6.58 7.19
N GLN A 83 16.96 -7.28 7.66
CA GLN A 83 16.84 -8.74 7.53
C GLN A 83 15.42 -9.15 7.14
N GLY A 84 15.31 -10.18 6.29
CA GLY A 84 14.02 -10.63 5.75
C GLY A 84 13.28 -9.50 5.02
N GLN A 85 12.08 -9.19 5.50
CA GLN A 85 11.22 -8.10 5.04
C GLN A 85 11.55 -6.74 5.71
N GLY A 86 12.42 -6.73 6.73
CA GLY A 86 12.82 -5.55 7.49
C GLY A 86 13.91 -4.73 6.79
N GLY A 87 14.03 -3.46 7.19
CA GLY A 87 14.97 -2.51 6.63
C GLY A 87 14.49 -1.07 6.78
N LEU A 88 14.94 -0.18 5.90
CA LEU A 88 14.31 1.13 5.72
C LEU A 88 13.06 0.96 4.85
N LEU A 89 11.93 1.50 5.31
CA LEU A 89 10.62 1.24 4.71
C LEU A 89 10.06 2.52 4.08
N GLU A 90 9.06 3.15 4.68
CA GLU A 90 8.38 4.31 4.08
C GLU A 90 9.22 5.57 4.19
N VAL A 91 9.15 6.42 3.16
CA VAL A 91 9.52 7.83 3.22
C VAL A 91 8.31 8.69 2.93
N LEU A 92 8.02 9.64 3.82
CA LEU A 92 6.86 10.52 3.71
C LEU A 92 7.25 11.96 4.10
N PRO A 93 7.37 12.89 3.14
CA PRO A 93 7.46 14.32 3.44
C PRO A 93 6.24 14.80 4.24
N ALA A 94 6.46 15.70 5.18
CA ALA A 94 5.38 16.33 5.93
C ALA A 94 4.48 17.17 4.99
N PRO A 95 3.19 17.40 5.32
CA PRO A 95 2.32 18.26 4.52
C PRO A 95 2.87 19.70 4.37
N ASP A 96 3.60 20.18 5.38
CA ASP A 96 4.27 21.49 5.41
C ASP A 96 5.73 21.43 4.96
N PHE A 97 6.14 20.42 4.18
CA PHE A 97 7.55 20.20 3.80
C PHE A 97 8.20 21.42 3.14
N ALA A 98 7.45 22.23 2.39
CA ALA A 98 7.97 23.46 1.78
C ALA A 98 8.55 24.44 2.82
N GLN A 99 8.03 24.43 4.04
CA GLN A 99 8.50 25.27 5.17
C GLN A 99 9.36 24.47 6.15
N SER A 100 8.86 23.33 6.63
CA SER A 100 9.51 22.55 7.69
C SER A 100 10.68 21.73 7.19
N ARG A 101 10.64 21.32 5.91
CA ARG A 101 11.49 20.29 5.30
C ARG A 101 11.50 18.98 6.09
N ARG A 102 10.46 18.70 6.88
CA ARG A 102 10.35 17.50 7.70
C ARG A 102 10.05 16.29 6.82
N VAL A 103 10.81 15.21 7.02
CA VAL A 103 10.63 13.92 6.36
C VAL A 103 10.49 12.84 7.41
N TYR A 104 9.41 12.07 7.32
CA TYR A 104 9.14 10.90 8.15
C TYR A 104 9.74 9.66 7.49
N LEU A 105 10.33 8.80 8.31
CA LEU A 105 10.83 7.48 7.92
C LEU A 105 10.26 6.42 8.85
N SER A 106 9.74 5.34 8.28
CA SER A 106 9.51 4.09 9.01
C SER A 106 10.61 3.08 8.70
N TYR A 107 10.95 2.26 9.68
CA TYR A 107 12.04 1.30 9.55
C TYR A 107 11.87 0.13 10.53
N ALA A 108 12.45 -1.02 10.21
CA ALA A 108 12.60 -2.11 11.18
C ALA A 108 13.76 -1.77 12.12
N GLU A 109 13.52 -1.90 13.42
CA GLU A 109 14.51 -1.60 14.45
C GLU A 109 14.66 -2.82 15.36
N GLN A 110 15.92 -3.22 15.60
CA GLN A 110 16.26 -4.34 16.48
C GLN A 110 15.86 -4.04 17.93
N GLY A 111 15.53 -5.09 18.67
CA GLY A 111 15.29 -5.01 20.10
C GLY A 111 16.57 -5.01 20.91
N SER A 112 16.38 -4.95 22.23
CA SER A 112 17.45 -4.96 23.22
C SER A 112 17.08 -5.93 24.34
N GLY A 113 18.06 -6.39 25.12
CA GLY A 113 17.82 -7.36 26.19
C GLY A 113 17.20 -8.65 25.63
N ASP A 114 16.06 -9.07 26.18
CA ASP A 114 15.35 -10.30 25.79
C ASP A 114 14.78 -10.27 24.35
N GLU A 115 14.80 -9.12 23.70
CA GLU A 115 14.36 -8.92 22.31
C GLU A 115 15.54 -8.72 21.33
N VAL A 116 16.79 -8.97 21.74
CA VAL A 116 17.99 -8.69 20.92
C VAL A 116 17.97 -9.41 19.56
N GLU A 117 17.39 -10.60 19.47
CA GLU A 117 17.24 -11.37 18.23
C GLU A 117 15.93 -11.06 17.47
N LYS A 118 15.21 -10.01 17.89
CA LYS A 118 13.91 -9.64 17.33
C LYS A 118 13.91 -8.18 16.90
N ALA A 119 12.93 -7.83 16.08
CA ALA A 119 12.71 -6.48 15.60
C ALA A 119 11.22 -6.11 15.64
N GLY A 120 10.97 -4.81 15.53
CA GLY A 120 9.63 -4.24 15.36
C GLY A 120 9.73 -2.91 14.64
N THR A 121 8.63 -2.48 14.04
CA THR A 121 8.59 -1.27 13.22
C THR A 121 8.72 -0.02 14.10
N ALA A 122 9.56 0.91 13.70
CA ALA A 122 9.74 2.21 14.31
C ALA A 122 9.41 3.32 13.31
N LEU A 123 9.10 4.49 13.84
CA LEU A 123 8.83 5.70 13.08
C LEU A 123 9.59 6.86 13.70
N GLY A 124 10.23 7.65 12.84
CA GLY A 124 10.89 8.90 13.21
C GLY A 124 10.75 9.95 12.13
N TYR A 125 11.21 11.17 12.43
CA TYR A 125 11.38 12.20 11.41
C TYR A 125 12.66 12.99 11.64
N GLY A 126 13.17 13.59 10.58
CA GLY A 126 14.23 14.59 10.61
C GLY A 126 13.96 15.72 9.61
N GLN A 127 14.86 16.69 9.54
CA GLN A 127 14.79 17.80 8.60
C GLN A 127 15.73 17.55 7.43
N LEU A 128 15.22 17.54 6.20
CA LEU A 128 16.03 17.37 5.00
C LEU A 128 16.75 18.68 4.68
N SER A 129 18.08 18.63 4.53
CA SER A 129 18.90 19.79 4.21
C SER A 129 18.49 20.42 2.86
N ALA A 130 18.77 21.71 2.69
CA ALA A 130 18.40 22.45 1.48
C ALA A 130 19.10 21.92 0.21
N ASP A 131 20.30 21.36 0.36
CA ASP A 131 21.09 20.72 -0.70
C ASP A 131 20.78 19.23 -0.89
N PHE A 132 19.89 18.66 -0.07
CA PHE A 132 19.42 17.26 -0.15
C PHE A 132 20.51 16.21 0.12
N THR A 133 21.50 16.52 0.94
CA THR A 133 22.63 15.62 1.27
C THR A 133 22.53 15.02 2.68
N GLN A 134 21.71 15.59 3.56
CA GLN A 134 21.61 15.19 4.96
C GLN A 134 20.19 15.30 5.51
N LEU A 135 19.81 14.34 6.35
CA LEU A 135 18.65 14.37 7.23
C LEU A 135 19.14 14.71 8.65
N THR A 136 18.86 15.93 9.12
CA THR A 136 19.34 16.43 10.41
C THR A 136 18.30 16.24 11.52
N GLY A 137 18.78 16.11 12.76
CA GLY A 137 17.91 16.05 13.94
C GLY A 137 16.93 14.87 13.94
N PHE A 138 17.28 13.76 13.28
CA PHE A 138 16.40 12.60 13.22
C PHE A 138 16.09 12.08 14.63
N LYS A 139 14.80 11.93 14.94
CA LYS A 139 14.34 11.38 16.21
C LYS A 139 13.24 10.34 16.00
N ARG A 140 13.32 9.24 16.74
CA ARG A 140 12.26 8.25 16.84
C ARG A 140 11.12 8.81 17.68
N ILE A 141 9.89 8.76 17.16
CA ILE A 141 8.68 9.27 17.81
C ILE A 141 7.68 8.17 18.14
N PHE A 142 7.80 7.00 17.51
CA PHE A 142 6.93 5.85 17.75
C PHE A 142 7.69 4.54 17.53
N GLN A 143 7.28 3.50 18.25
CA GLN A 143 7.86 2.17 18.17
C GLN A 143 6.80 1.10 18.44
N GLN A 144 6.71 0.12 17.55
CA GLN A 144 5.91 -1.08 17.75
C GLN A 144 6.49 -1.90 18.91
N GLN A 145 5.65 -2.20 19.90
CA GLN A 145 6.03 -2.99 21.08
C GLN A 145 4.97 -4.05 21.40
N PRO A 146 5.40 -5.23 21.89
CA PRO A 146 6.80 -5.71 21.97
C PRO A 146 7.41 -5.94 20.57
N LYS A 147 8.73 -6.10 20.49
CA LYS A 147 9.41 -6.47 19.24
C LYS A 147 9.41 -7.99 19.11
N LEU A 148 8.70 -8.49 18.12
CA LEU A 148 8.43 -9.93 17.97
C LEU A 148 8.94 -10.53 16.67
N SER A 149 9.31 -9.70 15.70
CA SER A 149 9.65 -10.17 14.37
C SER A 149 11.05 -10.75 14.35
N THR A 150 11.21 -11.89 13.68
CA THR A 150 12.51 -12.44 13.30
C THR A 150 12.78 -12.28 11.80
N GLY A 151 12.05 -11.38 11.12
CA GLY A 151 12.24 -11.12 9.69
C GLY A 151 10.97 -10.81 8.89
N ASN A 152 9.78 -10.95 9.47
CA ASN A 152 8.52 -10.89 8.72
C ASN A 152 7.52 -9.91 9.33
N HIS A 153 6.62 -9.42 8.47
CA HIS A 153 5.37 -8.72 8.82
C HIS A 153 5.54 -7.45 9.64
N PHE A 154 6.36 -6.53 9.14
CA PHE A 154 6.53 -5.22 9.75
C PHE A 154 5.40 -4.23 9.42
N GLY A 155 4.72 -4.39 8.27
CA GLY A 155 3.93 -3.32 7.69
C GLY A 155 4.84 -2.13 7.35
N GLY A 156 4.54 -0.95 7.90
CA GLY A 156 5.40 0.23 7.85
C GLY A 156 4.92 1.35 6.95
N LYS A 157 3.75 1.24 6.30
CA LYS A 157 3.22 2.33 5.47
C LYS A 157 2.75 3.50 6.32
N LEU A 158 2.87 4.70 5.79
CA LEU A 158 2.48 5.96 6.42
C LEU A 158 1.54 6.73 5.48
N ALA A 159 0.53 7.39 6.05
CA ALA A 159 -0.30 8.33 5.31
C ALA A 159 -0.82 9.42 6.26
N PHE A 160 -0.94 10.66 5.75
CA PHE A 160 -1.62 11.73 6.47
C PHE A 160 -3.11 11.75 6.13
N ASP A 161 -3.97 11.96 7.14
CA ASP A 161 -5.36 12.32 6.92
C ASP A 161 -5.52 13.81 6.57
N ARG A 162 -6.75 14.23 6.26
CA ARG A 162 -7.06 15.64 5.93
C ARG A 162 -6.91 16.59 7.14
N GLN A 163 -6.81 16.06 8.35
CA GLN A 163 -6.62 16.80 9.59
C GLN A 163 -5.14 16.89 10.00
N GLY A 164 -4.23 16.27 9.23
CA GLY A 164 -2.81 16.24 9.52
C GLY A 164 -2.39 15.16 10.52
N ASN A 165 -3.27 14.24 10.91
CA ASN A 165 -2.86 13.09 11.72
C ASN A 165 -2.17 12.05 10.84
N LEU A 166 -1.19 11.38 11.42
CA LEU A 166 -0.41 10.35 10.77
C LEU A 166 -1.00 8.97 11.08
N PHE A 167 -1.33 8.22 10.04
CA PHE A 167 -1.66 6.81 10.15
C PHE A 167 -0.47 5.95 9.79
N MET A 168 -0.34 4.80 10.46
CA MET A 168 0.73 3.85 10.20
C MET A 168 0.24 2.41 10.23
N THR A 169 0.71 1.59 9.29
CA THR A 169 0.44 0.15 9.28
C THR A 169 1.46 -0.64 10.07
N LEU A 170 1.00 -1.64 10.82
CA LEU A 170 1.85 -2.53 11.61
C LEU A 170 1.41 -3.97 11.40
N GLY A 171 2.27 -4.79 10.80
CA GLY A 171 2.02 -6.23 10.72
C GLY A 171 2.15 -6.91 12.09
N GLU A 172 1.68 -8.15 12.19
CA GLU A 172 1.69 -8.89 13.46
C GLU A 172 3.00 -9.62 13.78
N ASN A 173 4.08 -9.32 13.05
CA ASN A 173 5.40 -9.91 13.25
C ASN A 173 5.43 -11.45 13.12
N ASN A 174 4.46 -12.01 12.40
CA ASN A 174 4.25 -13.45 12.22
C ASN A 174 3.93 -14.21 13.53
N GLN A 175 3.42 -13.51 14.54
CA GLN A 175 2.79 -14.01 15.76
C GLN A 175 1.26 -13.86 15.74
N ARG A 176 0.58 -14.65 14.90
CA ARG A 176 -0.82 -14.44 14.49
C ARG A 176 -1.80 -14.00 15.58
N PRO A 177 -1.88 -14.65 16.76
CA PRO A 177 -2.89 -14.30 17.78
C PRO A 177 -2.73 -12.88 18.36
N THR A 178 -1.54 -12.27 18.21
CA THR A 178 -1.26 -10.93 18.72
C THR A 178 -2.03 -9.83 17.99
N ALA A 179 -2.49 -10.07 16.75
CA ALA A 179 -3.36 -9.18 16.00
C ALA A 179 -4.67 -8.84 16.74
N GLN A 180 -5.19 -9.77 17.55
CA GLN A 180 -6.40 -9.60 18.35
C GLN A 180 -6.14 -8.99 19.74
N LYS A 181 -4.88 -8.88 20.18
CA LYS A 181 -4.54 -8.32 21.50
C LYS A 181 -4.44 -6.80 21.41
N LEU A 182 -5.34 -6.09 22.10
CA LEU A 182 -5.34 -4.63 22.13
C LEU A 182 -4.21 -4.04 22.99
N SER A 183 -3.65 -4.81 23.92
CA SER A 183 -2.47 -4.40 24.70
C SER A 183 -1.16 -4.42 23.91
N LEU A 184 -1.17 -4.91 22.67
CA LEU A 184 0.00 -5.04 21.80
C LEU A 184 -0.19 -4.28 20.48
N LEU A 185 0.92 -3.88 19.85
CA LEU A 185 0.93 -3.14 18.58
C LEU A 185 1.12 -4.03 17.34
N GLN A 186 0.98 -5.34 17.47
CA GLN A 186 1.02 -6.28 16.34
C GLN A 186 -0.31 -6.31 15.60
N GLY A 187 -0.29 -6.24 14.26
CA GLY A 187 -1.49 -6.41 13.43
C GLY A 187 -2.50 -5.28 13.63
N LYS A 188 -2.01 -4.04 13.57
CA LYS A 188 -2.75 -2.82 13.87
C LYS A 188 -2.57 -1.80 12.76
N ILE A 189 -3.57 -0.94 12.61
CA ILE A 189 -3.37 0.39 12.06
C ILE A 189 -3.44 1.35 13.24
N VAL A 190 -2.43 2.21 13.36
CA VAL A 190 -2.36 3.23 14.42
C VAL A 190 -2.61 4.62 13.85
N ARG A 191 -3.16 5.52 14.67
CA ARG A 191 -3.39 6.93 14.33
C ARG A 191 -2.73 7.81 15.38
N LEU A 192 -1.84 8.69 14.92
CA LEU A 192 -0.94 9.49 15.72
C LEU A 192 -1.02 10.96 15.30
N THR A 193 -0.67 11.86 16.22
CA THR A 193 -0.29 13.24 15.89
C THR A 193 1.01 13.27 15.05
N PRO A 194 1.34 14.37 14.37
CA PRO A 194 2.63 14.53 13.67
C PRO A 194 3.86 14.33 14.57
N GLU A 195 3.70 14.49 15.88
CA GLU A 195 4.73 14.30 16.91
C GLU A 195 4.77 12.87 17.49
N GLY A 196 3.92 11.97 17.01
CA GLY A 196 3.92 10.54 17.36
C GLY A 196 3.10 10.17 18.60
N GLN A 197 2.36 11.10 19.19
CA GLN A 197 1.44 10.82 20.29
C GLN A 197 0.11 10.27 19.76
N PRO A 198 -0.62 9.40 20.51
CA PRO A 198 -1.98 9.03 20.17
C PRO A 198 -2.87 10.26 19.99
N VAL A 199 -3.77 10.24 19.01
CA VAL A 199 -4.77 11.31 18.87
C VAL A 199 -5.81 11.17 19.98
N ALA A 200 -6.23 12.29 20.57
CA ALA A 200 -7.07 12.32 21.77
C ALA A 200 -8.45 11.67 21.59
N ASP A 201 -8.96 11.56 20.37
CA ASP A 201 -10.23 10.93 20.02
C ASP A 201 -10.06 9.48 19.51
N ASN A 202 -8.88 8.88 19.67
CA ASN A 202 -8.66 7.48 19.29
C ASN A 202 -9.61 6.54 20.05
N PRO A 203 -10.07 5.46 19.40
CA PRO A 203 -11.15 4.59 19.90
C PRO A 203 -10.84 3.85 21.20
N PHE A 204 -9.56 3.76 21.57
CA PHE A 204 -9.10 3.02 22.74
C PHE A 204 -8.35 3.87 23.76
N VAL A 205 -8.36 5.20 23.61
CA VAL A 205 -7.56 6.11 24.47
C VAL A 205 -7.92 6.03 25.95
N THR A 206 -9.18 5.73 26.29
CA THR A 206 -9.66 5.64 27.68
C THR A 206 -9.59 4.22 28.26
N ARG A 207 -9.10 3.24 27.50
CA ARG A 207 -9.04 1.84 27.94
C ARG A 207 -7.67 1.50 28.51
N SER A 208 -7.64 1.06 29.77
CA SER A 208 -6.40 0.64 30.44
C SER A 208 -5.82 -0.68 29.92
N ASP A 209 -6.62 -1.49 29.24
CA ASP A 209 -6.24 -2.79 28.68
C ASP A 209 -5.84 -2.73 27.20
N ALA A 210 -5.78 -1.53 26.62
CA ALA A 210 -5.50 -1.30 25.21
C ALA A 210 -4.40 -0.24 25.00
N ARG A 211 -3.72 -0.34 23.86
CA ARG A 211 -2.77 0.66 23.39
C ARG A 211 -3.54 1.85 22.80
N PRO A 212 -3.35 3.08 23.32
CA PRO A 212 -4.12 4.25 22.89
C PRO A 212 -3.86 4.65 21.43
N GLU A 213 -2.75 4.21 20.84
CA GLU A 213 -2.37 4.48 19.46
C GLU A 213 -3.28 3.77 18.43
N ILE A 214 -3.95 2.69 18.83
CA ILE A 214 -4.69 1.81 17.91
C ILE A 214 -5.91 2.54 17.32
N TRP A 215 -5.98 2.55 15.99
CA TRP A 215 -7.17 2.94 15.23
C TRP A 215 -8.03 1.72 14.87
N SER A 216 -7.43 0.66 14.34
CA SER A 216 -8.09 -0.62 14.06
C SER A 216 -7.14 -1.79 14.28
N TYR A 217 -7.69 -3.00 14.41
CA TYR A 217 -6.93 -4.20 14.75
C TYR A 217 -7.41 -5.43 13.98
N GLY A 218 -6.72 -6.56 14.17
CA GLY A 218 -7.04 -7.78 13.43
C GLY A 218 -6.48 -7.77 12.01
N HIS A 219 -5.33 -7.14 11.82
CA HIS A 219 -4.60 -7.12 10.56
C HIS A 219 -3.45 -8.13 10.58
N ARG A 220 -3.09 -8.71 9.44
CA ARG A 220 -1.93 -9.61 9.27
C ARG A 220 -0.67 -8.83 8.90
N ASN A 221 -0.60 -8.31 7.69
CA ASN A 221 0.60 -7.62 7.21
C ASN A 221 0.26 -6.57 6.14
N PRO A 222 -0.26 -5.40 6.56
CA PRO A 222 -0.68 -4.36 5.62
C PRO A 222 0.52 -3.72 4.93
N GLN A 223 0.55 -3.87 3.61
CA GLN A 223 1.64 -3.40 2.74
C GLN A 223 1.38 -1.99 2.19
N SER A 224 0.13 -1.53 2.18
CA SER A 224 -0.19 -0.18 1.73
C SER A 224 -1.27 0.49 2.55
N LEU A 225 -1.26 1.82 2.49
CA LEU A 225 -2.22 2.71 3.12
C LEU A 225 -2.28 3.98 2.27
N ALA A 226 -3.48 4.35 1.83
CA ALA A 226 -3.67 5.55 1.02
C ALA A 226 -4.99 6.23 1.38
N LEU A 227 -4.96 7.56 1.41
CA LEU A 227 -6.16 8.36 1.59
C LEU A 227 -6.95 8.35 0.27
N ASN A 228 -8.18 7.84 0.30
CA ASN A 228 -9.09 7.96 -0.84
C ASN A 228 -9.35 9.44 -1.12
N PRO A 229 -8.97 9.97 -2.30
CA PRO A 229 -9.01 11.41 -2.56
C PRO A 229 -10.44 11.95 -2.64
N TRP A 230 -11.43 11.11 -2.93
CA TRP A 230 -12.83 11.51 -3.02
C TRP A 230 -13.49 11.53 -1.63
N SER A 231 -13.42 10.43 -0.88
CA SER A 231 -14.09 10.32 0.43
C SER A 231 -13.27 10.88 1.60
N GLY A 232 -11.95 10.94 1.49
CA GLY A 232 -11.06 11.31 2.60
C GLY A 232 -10.93 10.20 3.65
N VAL A 233 -11.24 8.95 3.29
CA VAL A 233 -11.13 7.78 4.17
C VAL A 233 -9.89 6.98 3.79
N MET A 234 -9.19 6.44 4.79
CA MET A 234 -8.06 5.55 4.54
C MET A 234 -8.54 4.23 3.95
N TRP A 235 -7.86 3.78 2.91
CA TRP A 235 -7.91 2.41 2.41
C TRP A 235 -6.57 1.76 2.71
N GLU A 236 -6.56 0.45 2.89
CA GLU A 236 -5.35 -0.34 3.08
C GLU A 236 -5.40 -1.62 2.24
N THR A 237 -4.23 -2.16 1.91
CA THR A 237 -4.11 -3.50 1.34
C THR A 237 -3.14 -4.34 2.14
N GLU A 238 -3.46 -5.61 2.32
CA GLU A 238 -2.65 -6.51 3.11
C GLU A 238 -2.45 -7.90 2.52
N HIS A 239 -1.31 -8.51 2.88
CA HIS A 239 -1.02 -9.88 2.53
C HIS A 239 -1.81 -10.86 3.40
N GLY A 240 -2.53 -11.78 2.76
CA GLY A 240 -3.00 -13.02 3.36
C GLY A 240 -1.89 -14.05 3.52
N PRO A 241 -2.18 -15.23 4.09
CA PRO A 241 -1.25 -16.37 4.12
C PRO A 241 -1.11 -16.99 2.71
N ARG A 242 -1.58 -18.22 2.49
CA ARG A 242 -1.70 -18.80 1.14
C ARG A 242 -3.07 -18.43 0.59
N GLY A 243 -3.15 -17.33 -0.17
CA GLY A 243 -4.43 -16.72 -0.52
C GLY A 243 -4.91 -15.73 0.55
N GLY A 244 -5.97 -15.00 0.23
CA GLY A 244 -6.61 -14.06 1.15
C GLY A 244 -5.88 -12.75 1.32
N ASP A 245 -5.22 -12.25 0.26
CA ASP A 245 -4.85 -10.82 0.23
C ASP A 245 -6.13 -9.99 0.16
N GLU A 246 -6.13 -8.82 0.79
CA GLU A 246 -7.35 -8.03 1.00
C GLU A 246 -7.15 -6.55 0.65
N VAL A 247 -8.26 -5.90 0.30
CA VAL A 247 -8.46 -4.44 0.33
C VAL A 247 -9.46 -4.16 1.43
N ASN A 248 -9.13 -3.24 2.34
CA ASN A 248 -9.97 -2.87 3.48
C ASN A 248 -10.14 -1.35 3.57
N ILE A 249 -11.23 -0.93 4.22
CA ILE A 249 -11.46 0.46 4.64
C ILE A 249 -11.40 0.51 6.18
N PRO A 250 -10.22 0.73 6.79
CA PRO A 250 -10.03 0.71 8.25
C PRO A 250 -10.83 1.77 9.01
N GLN A 251 -11.83 1.33 9.76
CA GLN A 251 -12.71 2.15 10.60
C GLN A 251 -12.26 2.17 12.06
N ALA A 252 -12.61 3.25 12.77
CA ALA A 252 -12.28 3.45 14.18
C ALA A 252 -12.79 2.30 15.06
N GLY A 253 -11.89 1.67 15.81
CA GLY A 253 -12.17 0.63 16.79
C GLY A 253 -12.53 -0.72 16.21
N LYS A 254 -12.54 -0.87 14.87
CA LYS A 254 -13.00 -2.08 14.20
C LYS A 254 -11.94 -3.17 14.12
N ASN A 255 -12.44 -4.40 14.03
CA ASN A 255 -11.66 -5.64 13.97
C ASN A 255 -11.72 -6.24 12.57
N TYR A 256 -10.60 -6.32 11.87
CA TYR A 256 -10.48 -6.90 10.52
C TYR A 256 -10.24 -8.42 10.55
N GLY A 257 -10.27 -9.00 11.74
CA GLY A 257 -10.54 -10.41 11.94
C GLY A 257 -9.34 -11.32 11.96
N TRP A 258 -8.18 -10.96 11.41
CA TRP A 258 -7.00 -11.83 11.47
C TRP A 258 -6.59 -12.16 12.93
N PRO A 259 -6.31 -13.43 13.28
CA PRO A 259 -6.39 -14.64 12.45
C PRO A 259 -7.69 -15.44 12.59
N LEU A 260 -8.70 -14.88 13.26
CA LEU A 260 -10.00 -15.53 13.48
C LEU A 260 -10.83 -15.63 12.20
N ALA A 261 -10.72 -14.65 11.30
CA ALA A 261 -11.31 -14.64 9.98
C ALA A 261 -10.20 -14.51 8.92
N THR A 262 -10.27 -15.29 7.85
CA THR A 262 -9.34 -15.18 6.72
C THR A 262 -9.90 -15.86 5.46
N HIS A 263 -9.66 -15.25 4.30
CA HIS A 263 -9.94 -15.84 2.99
C HIS A 263 -8.79 -16.74 2.48
N GLY A 264 -7.74 -16.91 3.28
CA GLY A 264 -6.57 -17.71 2.97
C GLY A 264 -6.49 -19.00 3.79
N ILE A 265 -5.55 -19.85 3.42
CA ILE A 265 -5.20 -21.06 4.17
C ILE A 265 -3.74 -21.01 4.61
N ASN A 266 -3.35 -21.91 5.50
CA ASN A 266 -1.95 -22.10 5.85
C ASN A 266 -1.16 -22.59 4.62
N TYR A 267 0.14 -22.28 4.53
CA TYR A 267 0.99 -22.74 3.44
C TYR A 267 1.07 -24.27 3.35
N SER A 268 0.81 -25.00 4.45
CA SER A 268 0.63 -26.46 4.47
C SER A 268 -0.56 -26.96 3.65
N GLY A 269 -1.50 -26.09 3.26
CA GLY A 269 -2.75 -26.44 2.60
C GLY A 269 -3.92 -26.70 3.56
N LEU A 270 -3.68 -26.63 4.87
CA LEU A 270 -4.72 -26.73 5.90
C LEU A 270 -5.24 -25.35 6.31
N ALA A 271 -6.37 -25.31 7.03
CA ALA A 271 -6.85 -24.07 7.62
C ALA A 271 -5.80 -23.43 8.56
N ILE A 272 -5.86 -22.11 8.71
CA ILE A 272 -5.11 -21.41 9.77
C ILE A 272 -5.64 -21.91 11.12
N PRO A 273 -4.78 -22.32 12.07
CA PRO A 273 -5.23 -23.00 13.30
C PRO A 273 -6.22 -22.19 14.14
N GLU A 274 -6.08 -20.86 14.13
CA GLU A 274 -6.93 -19.95 14.89
C GLU A 274 -8.23 -19.55 14.16
N ALA A 275 -8.34 -19.85 12.86
CA ALA A 275 -9.43 -19.38 12.03
C ALA A 275 -10.74 -20.10 12.33
N LYS A 276 -11.83 -19.34 12.37
CA LYS A 276 -13.21 -19.81 12.50
C LYS A 276 -13.93 -19.92 11.15
N GLY A 277 -13.35 -19.35 10.10
CA GLY A 277 -13.86 -19.35 8.73
C GLY A 277 -13.41 -18.12 7.95
N GLU A 278 -14.06 -17.86 6.82
CA GLU A 278 -13.89 -16.60 6.06
C GLU A 278 -14.44 -15.39 6.84
N THR A 279 -15.34 -15.63 7.80
CA THR A 279 -15.91 -14.63 8.72
C THR A 279 -15.85 -15.11 10.16
N ALA A 280 -15.81 -14.19 11.12
CA ALA A 280 -15.98 -14.50 12.54
C ALA A 280 -16.90 -13.47 13.23
N PRO A 281 -17.56 -13.83 14.36
CA PRO A 281 -18.38 -12.87 15.09
C PRO A 281 -17.58 -11.64 15.53
N GLY A 282 -18.09 -10.45 15.25
CA GLY A 282 -17.48 -9.18 15.64
C GLY A 282 -16.30 -8.75 14.76
N THR A 283 -16.14 -9.32 13.57
CA THR A 283 -15.14 -8.90 12.57
C THR A 283 -15.81 -8.23 11.38
N GLU A 284 -15.13 -7.26 10.78
CA GLU A 284 -15.52 -6.63 9.53
C GLU A 284 -15.02 -7.46 8.34
N PRO A 285 -15.81 -7.63 7.27
CA PRO A 285 -15.32 -8.25 6.04
C PRO A 285 -14.44 -7.28 5.25
N PRO A 286 -13.53 -7.79 4.40
CA PRO A 286 -12.82 -6.95 3.46
C PRO A 286 -13.74 -6.41 2.37
N LEU A 287 -13.34 -5.27 1.82
CA LEU A 287 -14.00 -4.69 0.64
C LEU A 287 -13.75 -5.55 -0.59
N PHE A 288 -12.57 -6.15 -0.69
CA PHE A 288 -12.18 -7.07 -1.76
C PHE A 288 -11.15 -8.08 -1.25
N ALA A 289 -11.21 -9.33 -1.72
CA ALA A 289 -10.25 -10.36 -1.35
C ALA A 289 -9.85 -11.24 -2.54
N TRP A 290 -8.57 -11.55 -2.66
CA TRP A 290 -8.05 -12.48 -3.67
C TRP A 290 -7.85 -13.88 -3.10
N LYS A 291 -8.59 -14.86 -3.61
CA LYS A 291 -8.38 -16.29 -3.26
C LYS A 291 -6.96 -16.77 -3.56
N LYS A 292 -6.38 -16.29 -4.67
CA LYS A 292 -4.96 -16.50 -5.00
C LYS A 292 -4.22 -15.17 -4.79
N SER A 293 -3.48 -15.08 -3.71
CA SER A 293 -2.73 -13.88 -3.34
C SER A 293 -1.85 -13.40 -4.50
N PRO A 294 -2.04 -12.16 -4.99
CA PRO A 294 -1.09 -11.52 -5.88
C PRO A 294 0.19 -11.07 -5.17
N GLY A 295 0.20 -11.05 -3.83
CA GLY A 295 1.24 -10.41 -3.04
C GLY A 295 1.10 -8.89 -3.14
N VAL A 296 -0.07 -8.37 -2.76
CA VAL A 296 -0.39 -6.93 -2.86
C VAL A 296 0.68 -6.07 -2.17
N SER A 297 1.09 -5.00 -2.82
CA SER A 297 2.11 -4.08 -2.33
C SER A 297 1.59 -2.65 -2.31
N GLY A 298 2.38 -1.66 -2.71
CA GLY A 298 1.96 -0.26 -2.77
C GLY A 298 0.71 -0.03 -3.62
N MET A 299 -0.08 0.98 -3.28
CA MET A 299 -1.26 1.37 -4.04
C MET A 299 -1.36 2.87 -4.25
N ALA A 300 -2.07 3.26 -5.30
CA ALA A 300 -2.41 4.65 -5.57
C ALA A 300 -3.81 4.76 -6.19
N PHE A 301 -4.63 5.65 -5.63
CA PHE A 301 -5.81 6.12 -6.33
C PHE A 301 -5.39 6.98 -7.52
N TYR A 302 -6.10 6.83 -8.63
CA TYR A 302 -5.91 7.67 -9.80
C TYR A 302 -7.02 8.73 -9.88
N ASN A 303 -6.64 9.97 -9.63
CA ASN A 303 -7.53 11.14 -9.66
C ASN A 303 -6.97 12.30 -10.51
N ALA A 304 -6.02 12.03 -11.41
CA ALA A 304 -5.43 13.04 -12.30
C ALA A 304 -6.18 13.12 -13.63
N ASP A 305 -6.29 14.31 -14.20
CA ASP A 305 -7.02 14.53 -15.46
C ASP A 305 -6.29 13.99 -16.70
N ARG A 306 -4.99 13.63 -16.57
CA ARG A 306 -4.14 13.24 -17.70
C ARG A 306 -4.67 12.02 -18.46
N PHE A 307 -5.10 10.98 -17.75
CA PHE A 307 -5.63 9.76 -18.34
C PHE A 307 -7.07 9.56 -17.89
N PRO A 308 -8.06 10.15 -18.60
CA PRO A 308 -9.46 10.09 -18.19
C PRO A 308 -9.98 8.66 -18.02
N ALA A 309 -9.48 7.72 -18.83
CA ALA A 309 -9.88 6.32 -18.74
C ALA A 309 -9.42 5.65 -17.44
N TRP A 310 -8.44 6.20 -16.69
CA TRP A 310 -7.99 5.69 -15.39
C TRP A 310 -8.69 6.34 -14.20
N GLN A 311 -9.54 7.36 -14.41
CA GLN A 311 -10.28 8.00 -13.34
C GLN A 311 -11.09 6.98 -12.53
N HIS A 312 -11.23 7.25 -11.22
CA HIS A 312 -11.90 6.35 -10.28
C HIS A 312 -11.31 4.93 -10.23
N SER A 313 -10.00 4.81 -10.44
CA SER A 313 -9.29 3.54 -10.29
C SER A 313 -8.39 3.52 -9.06
N LEU A 314 -8.23 2.35 -8.47
CA LEU A 314 -7.17 2.03 -7.52
C LEU A 314 -6.15 1.11 -8.21
N PHE A 315 -4.90 1.56 -8.29
CA PHE A 315 -3.80 0.75 -8.78
C PHE A 315 -3.08 0.11 -7.61
N VAL A 316 -2.81 -1.19 -7.69
CA VAL A 316 -2.17 -2.00 -6.64
C VAL A 316 -1.03 -2.80 -7.25
N GLY A 317 0.17 -2.66 -6.71
CA GLY A 317 1.31 -3.47 -7.13
C GLY A 317 1.16 -4.93 -6.67
N ALA A 318 1.69 -5.87 -7.45
CA ALA A 318 1.73 -7.28 -7.10
C ALA A 318 3.16 -7.81 -7.10
N LEU A 319 3.61 -8.30 -5.94
CA LEU A 319 4.93 -8.90 -5.75
C LEU A 319 4.98 -10.33 -6.27
N ALA A 320 4.01 -11.17 -5.94
CA ALA A 320 4.04 -12.59 -6.27
C ALA A 320 3.56 -12.89 -7.69
N GLN A 321 2.65 -12.07 -8.23
CA GLN A 321 2.15 -12.18 -9.60
C GLN A 321 2.88 -11.27 -10.60
N GLU A 322 3.83 -10.45 -10.14
CA GLU A 322 4.73 -9.65 -11.01
C GLU A 322 4.00 -8.75 -12.00
N GLU A 323 3.01 -8.01 -11.49
CA GLU A 323 2.10 -7.21 -12.31
C GLU A 323 1.57 -5.99 -11.56
N LEU A 324 0.88 -5.11 -12.28
CA LEU A 324 0.12 -3.99 -11.75
C LEU A 324 -1.37 -4.30 -11.88
N ILE A 325 -2.08 -4.32 -10.77
CA ILE A 325 -3.53 -4.54 -10.74
C ILE A 325 -4.20 -3.17 -10.81
N ARG A 326 -5.24 -3.05 -11.62
CA ARG A 326 -6.13 -1.89 -11.63
C ARG A 326 -7.53 -2.33 -11.23
N LEU A 327 -8.07 -1.73 -10.18
CA LEU A 327 -9.43 -1.91 -9.72
C LEU A 327 -10.25 -0.68 -10.10
N THR A 328 -11.33 -0.85 -10.85
CA THR A 328 -12.27 0.25 -11.13
C THR A 328 -13.27 0.36 -9.98
N LEU A 329 -13.54 1.59 -9.54
CA LEU A 329 -14.35 1.87 -8.37
C LEU A 329 -15.65 2.59 -8.73
N GLU A 330 -16.75 2.16 -8.09
CA GLU A 330 -18.01 2.90 -8.00
C GLU A 330 -18.29 3.20 -6.52
N GLY A 331 -17.89 4.38 -6.05
CA GLY A 331 -17.85 4.68 -4.62
C GLY A 331 -16.88 3.74 -3.91
N ASP A 332 -17.35 3.07 -2.86
CA ASP A 332 -16.58 2.09 -2.09
C ASP A 332 -16.76 0.64 -2.60
N ARG A 333 -17.02 0.47 -3.90
CA ARG A 333 -17.18 -0.87 -4.52
C ARG A 333 -16.19 -1.06 -5.65
N VAL A 334 -15.51 -2.21 -5.66
CA VAL A 334 -14.76 -2.68 -6.83
C VAL A 334 -15.73 -3.29 -7.83
N VAL A 335 -15.77 -2.76 -9.05
CA VAL A 335 -16.68 -3.21 -10.12
C VAL A 335 -15.97 -3.94 -11.25
N SER A 336 -14.66 -3.74 -11.41
CA SER A 336 -13.85 -4.51 -12.35
C SER A 336 -12.39 -4.55 -11.92
N GLU A 337 -11.67 -5.54 -12.42
CA GLU A 337 -10.25 -5.76 -12.22
C GLU A 337 -9.56 -5.96 -13.58
N GLU A 338 -8.42 -5.32 -13.76
CA GLU A 338 -7.53 -5.46 -14.92
C GLU A 338 -6.10 -5.76 -14.43
N ARG A 339 -5.39 -6.65 -15.15
CA ARG A 339 -3.99 -6.99 -14.89
C ARG A 339 -3.11 -6.39 -15.98
N LEU A 340 -2.17 -5.56 -15.56
CA LEU A 340 -1.28 -4.79 -16.44
C LEU A 340 0.16 -5.21 -16.19
N LEU A 341 1.00 -5.06 -17.22
CA LEU A 341 2.45 -5.22 -17.13
C LEU A 341 2.97 -6.63 -16.77
N SER A 342 2.13 -7.66 -16.72
CA SER A 342 2.53 -9.04 -16.39
C SER A 342 3.59 -9.60 -17.37
N SER A 343 3.65 -9.08 -18.60
CA SER A 343 4.66 -9.43 -19.60
C SER A 343 6.09 -9.04 -19.20
N ARG A 344 6.24 -8.10 -18.25
CA ARG A 344 7.53 -7.60 -17.78
C ARG A 344 8.21 -8.54 -16.78
N LYS A 345 7.44 -9.36 -16.05
CA LYS A 345 7.96 -10.27 -15.01
C LYS A 345 8.78 -9.53 -13.96
N GLU A 346 8.26 -8.39 -13.50
CA GLU A 346 8.88 -7.54 -12.49
C GLU A 346 7.98 -7.47 -11.25
N ARG A 347 8.53 -7.84 -10.09
CA ARG A 347 7.82 -7.73 -8.81
C ARG A 347 7.55 -6.26 -8.51
N ILE A 348 6.29 -5.82 -8.46
CA ILE A 348 5.99 -4.41 -8.20
C ILE A 348 5.90 -4.17 -6.69
N ARG A 349 6.73 -3.27 -6.16
CA ARG A 349 6.81 -2.90 -4.73
C ARG A 349 5.94 -1.70 -4.39
N GLU A 350 6.03 -0.65 -5.19
CA GLU A 350 5.40 0.63 -4.88
C GLU A 350 4.64 1.16 -6.09
N VAL A 351 3.55 1.85 -5.82
CA VAL A 351 2.74 2.56 -6.82
C VAL A 351 2.44 3.96 -6.27
N ARG A 352 2.78 4.99 -7.04
CA ARG A 352 2.47 6.40 -6.71
C ARG A 352 1.89 7.10 -7.92
N LEU A 353 0.86 7.92 -7.69
CA LEU A 353 0.46 8.92 -8.68
C LEU A 353 1.44 10.10 -8.61
N GLY A 354 2.09 10.39 -9.73
CA GLY A 354 2.97 11.53 -9.87
C GLY A 354 2.21 12.85 -10.02
N PRO A 355 2.83 13.98 -9.67
CA PRO A 355 2.23 15.31 -9.83
C PRO A 355 1.97 15.68 -11.30
N ASP A 356 2.61 14.98 -12.23
CA ASP A 356 2.41 15.14 -13.66
C ASP A 356 1.24 14.30 -14.19
N GLY A 357 0.61 13.43 -13.38
CA GLY A 357 -0.50 12.56 -13.77
C GLY A 357 -0.10 11.19 -14.32
N TYR A 358 1.19 10.84 -14.32
CA TYR A 358 1.64 9.47 -14.58
C TYR A 358 1.66 8.62 -13.31
N LEU A 359 1.57 7.30 -13.46
CA LEU A 359 1.91 6.39 -12.38
C LEU A 359 3.42 6.16 -12.33
N TYR A 360 3.97 6.07 -11.14
CA TYR A 360 5.35 5.75 -10.89
C TYR A 360 5.45 4.50 -10.05
N LEU A 361 6.26 3.54 -10.51
CA LEU A 361 6.39 2.23 -9.88
C LEU A 361 7.82 2.00 -9.41
N LEU A 362 7.97 1.31 -8.29
CA LEU A 362 9.24 0.69 -7.89
C LEU A 362 9.16 -0.82 -8.05
N THR A 363 10.24 -1.44 -8.51
CA THR A 363 10.34 -2.91 -8.59
C THR A 363 11.18 -3.49 -7.44
N ASP A 364 10.71 -4.60 -6.85
CA ASP A 364 11.36 -5.31 -5.73
C ASP A 364 12.43 -6.28 -6.25
N ALA A 365 13.66 -5.80 -6.47
CA ALA A 365 14.80 -6.60 -6.89
C ALA A 365 16.12 -5.97 -6.42
N GLU A 366 17.22 -6.75 -6.43
CA GLU A 366 18.59 -6.25 -6.21
C GLU A 366 18.98 -5.18 -7.24
N ASN A 367 18.52 -5.34 -8.49
CA ASN A 367 18.62 -4.34 -9.55
C ASN A 367 17.22 -3.77 -9.87
N GLY A 368 16.58 -3.22 -8.84
CA GLY A 368 15.27 -2.59 -8.91
C GLY A 368 15.27 -1.32 -9.77
N LYS A 369 14.08 -0.91 -10.17
CA LYS A 369 13.86 0.18 -11.12
C LYS A 369 12.84 1.17 -10.63
N LEU A 370 12.99 2.42 -11.04
CA LEU A 370 11.93 3.42 -11.07
C LEU A 370 11.32 3.43 -12.47
N LEU A 371 10.04 3.11 -12.56
CA LEU A 371 9.27 3.11 -13.80
C LEU A 371 8.29 4.28 -13.80
N ARG A 372 8.03 4.86 -14.97
CA ARG A 372 6.89 5.75 -15.22
C ARG A 372 5.95 5.10 -16.22
N VAL A 373 4.66 5.07 -15.89
CA VAL A 373 3.62 4.34 -16.61
C VAL A 373 2.45 5.28 -16.93
N GLY A 374 1.99 5.25 -18.18
CA GLY A 374 0.85 6.05 -18.64
C GLY A 374 0.11 5.37 -19.79
N GLU A 375 -1.08 5.86 -20.12
CA GLU A 375 -1.75 5.44 -21.36
C GLU A 375 -0.95 5.88 -22.60
N LYS A 376 -1.23 5.21 -23.73
CA LYS A 376 -0.59 5.51 -25.03
C LYS A 376 -0.96 6.88 -25.58
#